data_AF-A0A661HP68-F1
#
_entry.id   AF-A0A661HP68-F1
#
_cell.length_a   1.000
_cell.length_b   1.000
_cell.length_c   1.000
_cell.angle_alpha   90.00
_cell.angle_beta   90.00
_cell.angle_gamma   90.00
#
_symmetry.space_group_name_H-M   'P 1'
#
loop_
_entity.id
_entity.type
_entity.pdbx_description
1 polymer ?
#
loop_
_entity_poly.entity_id
_entity_poly.type
_entity_poly.pdbx_seq_one_letter_code
_entity_poly.pdbx_strand_id
1 'polypeptide(L)'
;GRCEQLGLDKLNFHPGSHLVKIPKRDPNYDEKIIEAERHCLEVIAESINLAIEATRETQIKLVIENTAGQGSNLGYRFEHLAAIIERIVDKSRVGVCLDTCHTFTGGYDLRTREAYDATMDAFGSIVGFEYLMGMHINDSKPPLGSHVDRHHSLGQGEIGWDAFGFIMNDPRMDDIPLILETIDETIWAEEIEALYALVNKE
;
A
#
# COMPACT_ATOMS: atom_id res chain seq x y z
N GLY A 1 -9.10 -9.06 -20.21
CA GLY A 1 -7.90 -9.54 -19.45
C GLY A 1 -8.23 -10.73 -18.56
N ARG A 2 -7.29 -11.31 -17.79
CA ARG A 2 -7.58 -12.45 -16.89
C ARG A 2 -8.61 -12.10 -15.81
N CYS A 3 -8.49 -10.93 -15.17
CA CYS A 3 -9.44 -10.45 -14.17
C CYS A 3 -10.87 -10.38 -14.72
N GLU A 4 -11.04 -9.83 -15.92
CA GLU A 4 -12.34 -9.70 -16.60
C GLU A 4 -12.98 -11.07 -16.87
N GLN A 5 -12.19 -12.04 -17.34
CA GLN A 5 -12.68 -13.41 -17.58
C GLN A 5 -13.16 -14.10 -16.29
N LEU A 6 -12.68 -13.63 -15.13
CA LEU A 6 -13.06 -14.12 -13.81
C LEU A 6 -14.14 -13.25 -13.14
N GLY A 7 -14.62 -12.19 -13.79
CA GLY A 7 -15.59 -11.25 -13.22
C GLY A 7 -15.04 -10.38 -12.09
N LEU A 8 -13.71 -10.22 -12.00
CA LEU A 8 -13.05 -9.37 -11.02
C LEU A 8 -13.01 -7.92 -11.49
N ASP A 9 -13.10 -6.99 -10.54
CA ASP A 9 -13.15 -5.54 -10.78
C ASP A 9 -11.86 -4.81 -10.41
N LYS A 10 -10.91 -5.46 -9.73
CA LYS A 10 -9.65 -4.89 -9.25
C LYS A 10 -8.45 -5.80 -9.57
N LEU A 11 -7.29 -5.19 -9.74
CA LEU A 11 -6.00 -5.85 -9.82
C LEU A 11 -5.00 -5.09 -8.94
N ASN A 12 -4.60 -5.70 -7.83
CA ASN A 12 -3.57 -5.16 -6.92
C ASN A 12 -2.16 -5.49 -7.42
N PHE A 13 -1.23 -4.53 -7.32
CA PHE A 13 0.18 -4.73 -7.69
C PHE A 13 1.11 -3.73 -7.01
N HIS A 14 2.35 -4.15 -6.78
CA HIS A 14 3.42 -3.25 -6.37
C HIS A 14 3.89 -2.39 -7.57
N PRO A 15 4.15 -1.08 -7.39
CA PRO A 15 4.36 -0.16 -8.49
C PRO A 15 5.62 -0.46 -9.31
N GLY A 16 6.75 -0.77 -8.67
CA GLY A 16 7.99 -1.09 -9.37
C GLY A 16 9.26 -0.67 -8.63
N SER A 17 10.40 -0.83 -9.28
CA SER A 17 11.72 -0.52 -8.73
C SER A 17 12.69 0.06 -9.76
N HIS A 18 13.57 0.98 -9.35
CA HIS A 18 14.44 1.68 -10.30
C HIS A 18 15.71 0.89 -10.70
N LEU A 19 16.17 -0.04 -9.86
CA LEU A 19 17.32 -0.96 -10.09
C LEU A 19 18.69 -0.30 -10.41
N VAL A 20 18.75 1.03 -10.50
CA VAL A 20 19.99 1.80 -10.73
C VAL A 20 21.00 1.52 -9.62
N LYS A 21 22.25 1.21 -10.02
CA LYS A 21 23.36 0.94 -9.11
C LYS A 21 24.24 2.17 -8.97
N ILE A 22 24.06 2.92 -7.89
CA ILE A 22 24.85 4.12 -7.58
C ILE A 22 25.71 3.83 -6.34
N PRO A 23 27.04 3.96 -6.40
CA PRO A 23 27.88 3.80 -5.21
C PRO A 23 27.55 4.87 -4.17
N LYS A 24 27.32 4.49 -2.90
CA LYS A 24 27.05 5.46 -1.80
C LYS A 24 28.13 6.52 -1.59
N ARG A 25 29.34 6.29 -2.12
CA ARG A 25 30.47 7.24 -2.09
C ARG A 25 30.46 8.26 -3.23
N ASP A 26 29.52 8.15 -4.17
CA ASP A 26 29.37 9.10 -5.27
C ASP A 26 28.97 10.46 -4.67
N PRO A 27 29.67 11.57 -5.00
CA PRO A 27 29.38 12.88 -4.42
C PRO A 27 27.99 13.40 -4.77
N ASN A 28 27.36 12.86 -5.83
CA ASN A 28 26.01 13.25 -6.27
C ASN A 28 25.02 12.09 -6.05
N TYR A 29 25.26 11.22 -5.07
CA TYR A 29 24.43 10.04 -4.81
C TYR A 29 22.95 10.39 -4.65
N ASP A 30 22.65 11.36 -3.78
CA ASP A 30 21.26 11.74 -3.48
C ASP A 30 20.54 12.32 -4.71
N GLU A 31 21.19 13.21 -5.45
CA GLU A 31 20.64 13.79 -6.69
C GLU A 31 20.33 12.71 -7.73
N LYS A 32 21.26 11.78 -7.94
CA LYS A 32 21.09 10.69 -8.90
C LYS A 32 20.01 9.68 -8.47
N ILE A 33 19.86 9.44 -7.17
CA ILE A 33 18.78 8.60 -6.65
C ILE A 33 17.43 9.29 -6.86
N ILE A 34 17.30 10.58 -6.54
CA ILE A 34 16.08 11.35 -6.79
C ILE A 34 15.71 11.32 -8.28
N GLU A 35 16.69 11.48 -9.17
CA GLU A 35 16.46 11.37 -10.62
C GLU A 35 15.99 9.97 -11.02
N ALA A 36 16.60 8.92 -10.48
CA ALA A 36 16.21 7.54 -10.73
C ALA A 36 14.79 7.22 -10.21
N GLU A 37 14.44 7.69 -9.01
CA GLU A 37 13.09 7.56 -8.46
C GLU A 37 12.08 8.27 -9.38
N ARG A 38 12.32 9.54 -9.74
CA ARG A 38 11.44 10.32 -10.62
C ARG A 38 11.21 9.62 -11.96
N HIS A 39 12.29 9.18 -12.62
CA HIS A 39 12.18 8.49 -13.90
C HIS A 39 11.39 7.18 -13.78
N CYS A 40 11.62 6.41 -12.71
CA CYS A 40 10.90 5.16 -12.48
C CYS A 40 9.39 5.42 -12.26
N LEU A 41 9.00 6.44 -11.49
CA LEU A 41 7.59 6.82 -11.32
C LEU A 41 6.93 7.21 -12.65
N GLU A 42 7.65 7.89 -13.55
CA GLU A 42 7.17 8.22 -14.90
C GLU A 42 6.91 6.96 -15.73
N VAL A 43 7.86 6.01 -15.74
CA VAL A 43 7.72 4.73 -16.45
C VAL A 43 6.55 3.90 -15.89
N ILE A 44 6.34 3.92 -14.57
CA ILE A 44 5.22 3.23 -13.93
C ILE A 44 3.88 3.83 -14.39
N ALA A 45 3.74 5.16 -14.33
CA ALA A 45 2.52 5.82 -14.78
C ALA A 45 2.25 5.60 -16.28
N GLU A 46 3.29 5.64 -17.13
CA GLU A 46 3.17 5.32 -18.55
C GLU A 46 2.70 3.87 -18.77
N SER A 47 3.27 2.92 -18.03
CA SER A 47 2.88 1.51 -18.11
C SER A 47 1.42 1.28 -17.71
N ILE A 48 0.95 1.99 -16.68
CA ILE A 48 -0.45 1.96 -16.25
C ILE A 48 -1.37 2.54 -17.34
N ASN A 49 -1.02 3.70 -17.92
CA ASN A 49 -1.79 4.29 -19.02
C ASN A 49 -1.87 3.35 -20.24
N LEU A 50 -0.76 2.69 -20.60
CA LEU A 50 -0.73 1.70 -21.68
C LEU A 50 -1.63 0.49 -21.37
N ALA A 51 -1.62 0.01 -20.13
CA ALA A 51 -2.49 -1.10 -19.70
C ALA A 51 -3.98 -0.71 -19.73
N ILE A 52 -4.31 0.51 -19.31
CA ILE A 52 -5.68 1.05 -19.38
C ILE A 52 -6.13 1.12 -20.85
N GLU A 53 -5.33 1.70 -21.74
CA GLU A 53 -5.67 1.81 -23.16
C GLU A 53 -5.84 0.43 -23.82
N ALA A 54 -4.93 -0.50 -23.55
CA ALA A 54 -5.01 -1.87 -24.06
C ALA A 54 -6.21 -2.65 -23.50
N THR A 55 -6.84 -2.18 -22.42
CA THR A 55 -7.99 -2.79 -21.75
C THR A 55 -9.17 -1.82 -21.61
N ARG A 56 -9.30 -0.87 -22.54
CA ARG A 56 -10.32 0.20 -22.51
C ARG A 56 -11.76 -0.29 -22.50
N GLU A 57 -12.00 -1.51 -23.00
CA GLU A 57 -13.33 -2.15 -23.01
C GLU A 57 -13.73 -2.70 -21.63
N THR A 58 -12.79 -2.75 -20.69
CA THR A 58 -13.02 -3.27 -19.33
C THR A 58 -13.23 -2.12 -18.34
N GLN A 59 -13.61 -2.43 -17.10
CA GLN A 59 -13.70 -1.47 -16.00
C GLN A 59 -12.79 -1.84 -14.83
N ILE A 60 -11.79 -2.71 -15.06
CA ILE A 60 -10.90 -3.20 -14.00
C ILE A 60 -10.04 -2.06 -13.45
N LYS A 61 -10.14 -1.77 -12.17
CA LYS A 61 -9.30 -0.81 -11.47
C LYS A 61 -7.91 -1.41 -11.21
N LEU A 62 -6.87 -0.68 -11.61
CA LEU A 62 -5.48 -1.00 -11.31
C LEU A 62 -5.13 -0.37 -9.95
N VAL A 63 -4.95 -1.21 -8.94
CA VAL A 63 -4.78 -0.81 -7.54
C VAL A 63 -3.30 -0.89 -7.17
N ILE A 64 -2.70 0.28 -6.89
CA ILE A 64 -1.28 0.41 -6.58
C ILE A 64 -1.09 0.18 -5.08
N GLU A 65 -0.36 -0.85 -4.70
CA GLU A 65 -0.03 -1.10 -3.30
C GLU A 65 1.18 -0.27 -2.87
N ASN A 66 1.14 0.31 -1.66
CA ASN A 66 2.35 0.85 -1.06
C ASN A 66 3.33 -0.28 -0.70
N THR A 67 4.62 0.01 -0.67
CA THR A 67 5.65 -1.01 -0.37
C THR A 67 6.46 -0.63 0.85
N ALA A 68 7.21 -1.57 1.42
CA ALA A 68 8.17 -1.27 2.50
C ALA A 68 9.34 -0.36 2.04
N GLY A 69 9.59 -0.22 0.73
CA GLY A 69 10.74 0.52 0.20
C GLY A 69 12.05 -0.27 0.25
N GLN A 70 11.97 -1.60 0.28
CA GLN A 70 13.16 -2.46 0.30
C GLN A 70 13.97 -2.34 -1.00
N GLY A 71 15.28 -2.15 -0.87
CA GLY A 71 16.19 -2.04 -2.01
C GLY A 71 15.93 -0.78 -2.82
N SER A 72 15.40 -0.94 -4.04
CA SER A 72 15.05 0.16 -4.95
C SER A 72 13.55 0.23 -5.26
N ASN A 73 12.73 -0.48 -4.48
CA ASN A 73 11.27 -0.48 -4.64
C ASN A 73 10.70 0.89 -4.32
N LEU A 74 9.77 1.37 -5.15
CA LEU A 74 9.04 2.62 -4.95
C LEU A 74 7.64 2.34 -4.37
N GLY A 75 6.87 3.40 -4.13
CA GLY A 75 5.56 3.30 -3.49
C GLY A 75 5.58 3.29 -1.95
N TYR A 76 6.76 3.38 -1.33
CA TYR A 76 6.87 3.42 0.14
C TYR A 76 6.56 4.78 0.79
N ARG A 77 6.46 5.83 -0.02
CA ARG A 77 6.00 7.16 0.39
C ARG A 77 4.66 7.44 -0.27
N PHE A 78 3.72 8.06 0.42
CA PHE A 78 2.44 8.45 -0.17
C PHE A 78 2.62 9.39 -1.38
N GLU A 79 3.66 10.22 -1.37
CA GLU A 79 4.03 11.10 -2.49
C GLU A 79 4.41 10.32 -3.76
N HIS A 80 4.94 9.09 -3.63
CA HIS A 80 5.17 8.23 -4.79
C HIS A 80 3.86 7.82 -5.45
N LEU A 81 2.87 7.42 -4.64
CA LEU A 81 1.56 7.01 -5.12
C LEU A 81 0.84 8.19 -5.78
N ALA A 82 0.85 9.35 -5.13
CA ALA A 82 0.29 10.59 -5.67
C ALA A 82 0.96 11.00 -6.99
N ALA A 83 2.30 10.94 -7.08
CA ALA A 83 3.04 11.27 -8.30
C ALA A 83 2.68 10.34 -9.48
N ILE A 84 2.44 9.05 -9.21
CA ILE A 84 1.95 8.11 -10.23
C ILE A 84 0.54 8.49 -10.66
N ILE A 85 -0.40 8.66 -9.71
CA ILE A 85 -1.81 8.97 -9.97
C ILE A 85 -1.98 10.28 -10.75
N GLU A 86 -1.19 11.31 -10.42
CA GLU A 86 -1.21 12.60 -11.11
C GLU A 86 -1.03 12.43 -12.64
N ARG A 87 -0.14 11.53 -13.04
CA ARG A 87 0.26 11.25 -14.44
C ARG A 87 -0.67 10.28 -15.17
N ILE A 88 -1.65 9.71 -14.48
CA ILE A 88 -2.63 8.80 -15.10
C ILE A 88 -3.71 9.61 -15.80
N VAL A 89 -4.04 9.25 -17.04
CA VAL A 89 -5.03 9.92 -17.88
C VAL A 89 -6.44 9.60 -17.39
N ASP A 90 -6.80 8.32 -17.31
CA ASP A 90 -8.08 7.87 -16.77
C ASP A 90 -7.95 7.48 -15.29
N LYS A 91 -8.10 8.49 -14.42
CA LYS A 91 -8.03 8.32 -12.96
C LYS A 91 -9.14 7.46 -12.39
N SER A 92 -10.24 7.22 -13.12
CA SER A 92 -11.35 6.39 -12.64
C SER A 92 -10.98 4.90 -12.56
N ARG A 93 -9.98 4.50 -13.35
CA ARG A 93 -9.45 3.13 -13.48
C ARG A 93 -8.27 2.84 -12.56
N VAL A 94 -7.96 3.69 -11.58
CA VAL A 94 -6.88 3.45 -10.61
C VAL A 94 -7.29 3.73 -9.17
N GLY A 95 -6.59 3.07 -8.26
CA GLY A 95 -6.67 3.33 -6.83
C GLY A 95 -5.43 2.82 -6.10
N VAL A 96 -5.52 2.73 -4.78
CA VAL A 96 -4.45 2.36 -3.87
C VAL A 96 -4.92 1.27 -2.90
N CYS A 97 -4.02 0.32 -2.63
CA CYS A 97 -4.12 -0.59 -1.51
C CYS A 97 -3.10 -0.15 -0.45
N LEU A 98 -3.54 0.00 0.80
CA LEU A 98 -2.61 0.21 1.91
C LEU A 98 -2.33 -1.12 2.62
N ASP A 99 -1.08 -1.57 2.57
CA ASP A 99 -0.59 -2.66 3.40
C ASP A 99 -0.04 -2.10 4.71
N THR A 100 -0.54 -2.58 5.85
CA THR A 100 -0.16 -2.05 7.18
C THR A 100 1.29 -2.36 7.55
N CYS A 101 1.84 -3.52 7.17
CA CYS A 101 3.24 -3.86 7.39
C CYS A 101 4.15 -2.98 6.52
N HIS A 102 3.80 -2.76 5.26
CA HIS A 102 4.53 -1.86 4.37
C HIS A 102 4.45 -0.41 4.81
N THR A 103 3.28 0.05 5.23
CA THR A 103 3.06 1.40 5.75
C THR A 103 3.95 1.64 6.97
N PHE A 104 3.95 0.69 7.90
CA PHE A 104 4.78 0.72 9.10
C PHE A 104 6.28 0.68 8.78
N THR A 105 6.73 -0.27 7.97
CA THR A 105 8.15 -0.40 7.64
C THR A 105 8.66 0.68 6.68
N GLY A 106 7.76 1.36 5.95
CA GLY A 106 8.01 2.56 5.16
C GLY A 106 8.15 3.84 5.98
N GLY A 107 7.81 3.81 7.28
CA GLY A 107 8.04 4.90 8.24
C GLY A 107 6.79 5.56 8.81
N TYR A 108 5.59 5.07 8.48
CA TYR A 108 4.33 5.61 8.99
C TYR A 108 3.83 4.76 10.17
N ASP A 109 3.81 5.34 11.37
CA ASP A 109 3.44 4.61 12.58
C ASP A 109 1.91 4.41 12.68
N LEU A 110 1.50 3.25 13.19
CA LEU A 110 0.09 2.84 13.35
C LEU A 110 -0.23 2.38 14.78
N ARG A 111 0.76 2.33 15.68
CA ARG A 111 0.67 1.64 16.98
C ARG A 111 -0.19 2.34 18.02
N THR A 112 -0.48 3.61 17.83
CA THR A 112 -1.30 4.43 18.75
C THR A 112 -2.37 5.16 17.97
N ARG A 113 -3.44 5.59 18.64
CA ARG A 113 -4.53 6.34 18.00
C ARG A 113 -4.00 7.58 17.30
N GLU A 114 -3.14 8.33 17.98
CA GLU A 114 -2.55 9.58 17.48
C GLU A 114 -1.67 9.32 16.25
N ALA A 115 -0.87 8.24 16.26
CA ALA A 115 -0.04 7.86 15.13
C ALA A 115 -0.86 7.40 13.93
N TYR A 116 -1.87 6.56 14.18
CA TYR A 116 -2.80 6.10 13.16
C TYR A 116 -3.54 7.28 12.50
N ASP A 117 -4.07 8.21 13.30
CA ASP A 117 -4.69 9.45 12.81
C ASP A 117 -3.73 10.25 11.92
N ALA A 118 -2.52 10.50 12.41
CA ALA A 118 -1.52 11.25 11.64
C ALA A 118 -1.17 10.57 10.31
N THR A 119 -1.04 9.24 10.30
CA THR A 119 -0.77 8.46 9.08
C THR A 119 -1.94 8.54 8.11
N MET A 120 -3.18 8.38 8.59
CA MET A 120 -4.38 8.43 7.74
C MET A 120 -4.67 9.84 7.23
N ASP A 121 -4.38 10.88 8.01
CA ASP A 121 -4.48 12.28 7.58
C ASP A 121 -3.42 12.61 6.52
N ALA A 122 -2.20 12.11 6.68
CA ALA A 122 -1.16 12.22 5.66
C ALA A 122 -1.61 11.53 4.35
N PHE A 123 -2.14 10.32 4.42
CA PHE A 123 -2.69 9.63 3.25
C PHE A 123 -3.83 10.41 2.59
N GLY A 124 -4.81 10.87 3.37
CA GLY A 124 -5.95 11.62 2.88
C GLY A 124 -5.59 12.96 2.25
N SER A 125 -4.53 13.63 2.74
CA SER A 125 -4.07 14.92 2.20
C SER A 125 -3.16 14.79 0.98
N ILE A 126 -2.35 13.72 0.90
CA ILE A 126 -1.36 13.53 -0.18
C ILE A 126 -1.97 12.75 -1.36
N VAL A 127 -2.71 11.68 -1.06
CA VAL A 127 -3.28 10.77 -2.07
C VAL A 127 -4.77 11.01 -2.25
N GLY A 128 -5.52 11.07 -1.15
CA GLY A 128 -6.98 11.19 -1.16
C GLY A 128 -7.67 9.84 -0.93
N PHE A 129 -8.66 9.81 -0.02
CA PHE A 129 -9.41 8.60 0.33
C PHE A 129 -10.29 8.09 -0.82
N GLU A 130 -10.60 8.92 -1.82
CA GLU A 130 -11.31 8.48 -3.03
C GLU A 130 -10.54 7.44 -3.84
N TYR A 131 -9.23 7.32 -3.64
CA TYR A 131 -8.39 6.30 -4.27
C TYR A 131 -8.22 5.06 -3.41
N LEU A 132 -8.60 5.06 -2.12
CA LEU A 132 -8.45 3.87 -1.28
C LEU A 132 -9.45 2.79 -1.74
N MET A 133 -8.93 1.65 -2.18
CA MET A 133 -9.74 0.57 -2.77
C MET A 133 -9.58 -0.77 -2.07
N GLY A 134 -8.75 -0.85 -1.04
CA GLY A 134 -8.48 -2.04 -0.25
C GLY A 134 -7.36 -1.80 0.75
N MET A 135 -7.23 -2.74 1.68
CA MET A 135 -6.08 -2.83 2.56
C MET A 135 -5.59 -4.26 2.66
N HIS A 136 -4.28 -4.42 2.79
CA HIS A 136 -3.71 -5.64 3.32
C HIS A 136 -3.40 -5.40 4.81
N ILE A 137 -3.95 -6.25 5.67
CA ILE A 137 -3.85 -6.12 7.12
C ILE A 137 -2.87 -7.16 7.64
N ASN A 138 -1.63 -6.71 7.80
CA ASN A 138 -0.47 -7.50 8.19
C ASN A 138 0.21 -6.86 9.40
N ASP A 139 0.53 -7.64 10.43
CA ASP A 139 1.45 -7.19 11.46
C ASP A 139 2.90 -7.26 10.91
N SER A 140 3.85 -6.64 11.59
CA SER A 140 5.22 -6.48 11.12
C SER A 140 6.22 -7.20 12.02
N LYS A 141 7.05 -8.08 11.46
CA LYS A 141 8.24 -8.60 12.18
C LYS A 141 9.32 -7.52 12.37
N PRO A 142 9.62 -6.69 11.36
CA PRO A 142 10.64 -5.64 11.48
C PRO A 142 10.11 -4.39 12.19
N PRO A 143 11.01 -3.54 12.72
CA PRO A 143 10.62 -2.29 13.35
C PRO A 143 10.19 -1.22 12.34
N LEU A 144 9.52 -0.19 12.87
CA LEU A 144 9.11 1.03 12.16
C LEU A 144 10.25 1.62 11.32
N GLY A 145 9.96 1.95 10.06
CA GLY A 145 10.94 2.61 9.16
C GLY A 145 12.15 1.75 8.78
N SER A 146 12.09 0.44 8.97
CA SER A 146 13.21 -0.47 8.66
C SER A 146 13.43 -0.71 7.16
N HIS A 147 12.44 -0.42 6.31
CA HIS A 147 12.43 -0.75 4.88
C HIS A 147 12.64 -2.24 4.59
N VAL A 148 12.09 -3.11 5.44
CA VAL A 148 12.14 -4.56 5.28
C VAL A 148 10.71 -5.10 5.25
N ASP A 149 10.37 -5.82 4.20
CA ASP A 149 9.09 -6.50 4.06
C ASP A 149 9.16 -7.90 4.70
N ARG A 150 8.58 -8.03 5.90
CA ARG A 150 8.35 -9.33 6.58
C ARG A 150 7.11 -9.27 7.45
N HIS A 151 6.03 -9.87 6.97
CA HIS A 151 4.76 -9.93 7.70
C HIS A 151 4.86 -10.78 8.99
N HIS A 152 3.93 -10.54 9.91
CA HIS A 152 3.59 -11.40 11.04
C HIS A 152 2.07 -11.58 11.13
N SER A 153 1.63 -12.67 11.77
CA SER A 153 0.28 -12.79 12.35
C SER A 153 -0.09 -11.61 13.25
N LEU A 154 -1.37 -11.28 13.29
CA LEU A 154 -1.91 -10.12 13.98
C LEU A 154 -1.59 -10.15 15.48
N GLY A 155 -1.05 -9.03 15.97
CA GLY A 155 -0.68 -8.82 17.37
C GLY A 155 0.57 -9.57 17.83
N GLN A 156 1.28 -10.26 16.93
CA GLN A 156 2.52 -10.97 17.23
C GLN A 156 3.76 -10.18 16.78
N GLY A 157 3.57 -9.04 16.11
CA GLY A 157 4.64 -8.18 15.61
C GLY A 157 4.76 -6.86 16.35
N GLU A 158 5.41 -5.92 15.69
CA GLU A 158 5.72 -4.59 16.20
C GLU A 158 4.54 -3.61 16.09
N ILE A 159 3.51 -3.90 15.29
CA ILE A 159 2.32 -3.04 15.13
C ILE A 159 1.34 -3.28 16.28
N GLY A 160 1.03 -4.53 16.59
CA GLY A 160 0.14 -4.89 17.70
C GLY A 160 -1.36 -4.74 17.39
N TRP A 161 -2.20 -5.21 18.32
CA TRP A 161 -3.66 -5.30 18.14
C TRP A 161 -4.38 -3.95 18.06
N ASP A 162 -3.86 -2.92 18.71
CA ASP A 162 -4.52 -1.60 18.78
C ASP A 162 -4.75 -1.01 17.39
N ALA A 163 -3.77 -1.13 16.49
CA ALA A 163 -3.87 -0.66 15.10
C ALA A 163 -5.04 -1.30 14.35
N PHE A 164 -5.21 -2.62 14.48
CA PHE A 164 -6.31 -3.34 13.84
C PHE A 164 -7.65 -2.97 14.46
N GLY A 165 -7.69 -2.68 15.76
CA GLY A 165 -8.87 -2.09 16.41
C GLY A 165 -9.24 -0.73 15.82
N PHE A 166 -8.25 0.11 15.49
CA PHE A 166 -8.50 1.40 14.84
C PHE A 166 -9.06 1.22 13.43
N ILE A 167 -8.47 0.33 12.63
CA ILE A 167 -8.90 0.03 11.26
C ILE A 167 -10.34 -0.49 11.24
N MET A 168 -10.66 -1.47 12.09
CA MET A 168 -11.98 -2.10 12.14
C MET A 168 -13.11 -1.16 12.60
N ASN A 169 -12.77 0.02 13.15
CA ASN A 169 -13.71 1.03 13.60
C ASN A 169 -13.58 2.35 12.83
N ASP A 170 -12.89 2.33 11.69
CA ASP A 170 -12.72 3.51 10.84
C ASP A 170 -13.67 3.43 9.64
N PRO A 171 -14.71 4.27 9.57
CA PRO A 171 -15.71 4.21 8.49
C PRO A 171 -15.12 4.52 7.11
N ARG A 172 -13.88 5.03 7.03
CA ARG A 172 -13.16 5.18 5.75
C ARG A 172 -12.75 3.83 5.14
N MET A 173 -12.78 2.75 5.93
CA MET A 173 -12.43 1.38 5.56
C MET A 173 -13.65 0.51 5.25
N ASP A 174 -14.84 1.08 5.31
CA ASP A 174 -16.08 0.39 4.93
C ASP A 174 -16.12 0.17 3.41
N ASP A 175 -16.84 -0.88 2.98
CA ASP A 175 -17.06 -1.24 1.57
C ASP A 175 -15.79 -1.47 0.72
N ILE A 176 -14.63 -1.65 1.35
CA ILE A 176 -13.38 -2.07 0.69
C ILE A 176 -12.90 -3.43 1.23
N PRO A 177 -12.21 -4.24 0.41
CA PRO A 177 -11.60 -5.48 0.86
C PRO A 177 -10.49 -5.21 1.89
N LEU A 178 -10.58 -5.84 3.06
CA LEU A 178 -9.51 -5.97 4.05
C LEU A 178 -8.98 -7.41 3.98
N ILE A 179 -7.74 -7.59 3.54
CA ILE A 179 -7.17 -8.91 3.19
C ILE A 179 -6.01 -9.25 4.13
N LEU A 180 -6.03 -10.46 4.70
CA LEU A 180 -4.88 -10.99 5.45
C LEU A 180 -3.85 -11.57 4.46
N GLU A 181 -2.59 -11.24 4.66
CA GLU A 181 -1.43 -11.92 4.07
C GLU A 181 -0.44 -12.32 5.18
N THR A 182 -1.00 -12.62 6.36
CA THR A 182 -0.25 -13.03 7.54
C THR A 182 0.41 -14.40 7.31
N ILE A 183 1.45 -14.67 8.09
CA ILE A 183 2.40 -15.77 7.82
C ILE A 183 1.87 -17.18 8.11
N ASP A 184 0.73 -17.30 8.80
CA ASP A 184 0.19 -18.57 9.27
C ASP A 184 -1.27 -18.70 8.85
N GLU A 185 -1.47 -19.29 7.67
CA GLU A 185 -2.80 -19.54 7.11
C GLU A 185 -3.67 -20.46 7.96
N THR A 186 -3.08 -21.22 8.89
CA THR A 186 -3.82 -22.16 9.73
C THR A 186 -4.65 -21.46 10.80
N ILE A 187 -4.36 -20.18 11.08
CA ILE A 187 -5.06 -19.36 12.08
C ILE A 187 -5.86 -18.20 11.47
N TRP A 188 -6.03 -18.16 10.14
CA TRP A 188 -6.76 -17.06 9.49
C TRP A 188 -8.22 -16.97 9.94
N ALA A 189 -8.87 -18.10 10.22
CA ALA A 189 -10.25 -18.09 10.69
C ALA A 189 -10.36 -17.37 12.05
N GLU A 190 -9.41 -17.65 12.94
CA GLU A 190 -9.28 -17.03 14.26
C GLU A 190 -8.89 -15.56 14.17
N GLU A 191 -7.98 -15.18 13.26
CA GLU A 191 -7.63 -13.78 13.01
C GLU A 191 -8.84 -12.98 12.50
N ILE A 192 -9.61 -13.55 11.57
CA ILE A 192 -10.84 -12.94 11.06
C ILE A 192 -11.88 -12.79 12.17
N GLU A 193 -12.11 -13.83 12.97
CA GLU A 193 -13.04 -13.77 14.11
C GLU A 193 -12.61 -12.70 15.12
N ALA A 194 -11.32 -12.63 15.44
CA ALA A 194 -10.76 -11.62 16.33
C ALA A 194 -10.98 -10.20 15.80
N LEU A 195 -10.77 -9.94 14.50
CA LEU A 195 -11.03 -8.64 13.88
C LEU A 195 -12.50 -8.22 14.02
N TYR A 196 -13.44 -9.12 13.75
CA TYR A 196 -14.87 -8.83 13.94
C TYR A 196 -15.23 -8.54 15.40
N ALA A 197 -14.54 -9.16 16.35
CA ALA A 197 -14.75 -8.91 17.77
C ALA A 197 -14.26 -7.51 18.22
N LEU A 198 -13.39 -6.85 17.45
CA LEU A 198 -12.91 -5.49 17.71
C LEU A 198 -13.89 -4.39 17.31
N VAL A 199 -14.91 -4.71 16.51
CA VAL A 199 -15.92 -3.73 16.08
C VAL A 199 -16.76 -3.30 17.29
N ASN A 200 -16.79 -2.00 17.56
CA ASN A 200 -17.57 -1.42 18.65
C ASN A 200 -19.06 -1.68 18.41
N LYS A 201 -19.76 -2.13 19.46
CA LYS A 201 -21.20 -2.28 19.43
C LYS A 201 -21.84 -0.93 19.75
N GLU A 202 -22.60 -0.39 18.81
CA GLU A 202 -23.47 0.77 19.03
C GLU A 202 -24.54 0.52 20.10
#